data_AF-A0A2W4UDW9-F1
#
_entry.id   AF-A0A2W4UDW9-F1
#
_cell.length_a   1.000
_cell.length_b   1.000
_cell.length_c   1.000
_cell.angle_alpha   90.00
_cell.angle_beta   90.00
_cell.angle_gamma   90.00
#
_symmetry.space_group_name_H-M   'P 1'
#
loop_
_entity.id
_entity.type
_entity.pdbx_description
1 polymer ?
#
loop_
_entity_poly.entity_id
_entity_poly.type
_entity_poly.pdbx_seq_one_letter_code
_entity_poly.pdbx_strand_id
1 'polypeptide(L)'
;MLNKDQAQIVGDGATAVQAAGNVSITQVGLSYSEVRDVALDVFRSNFYQLAGPAMETARARAEEITESFLKKLQADHPEGFSKGQDPDFQHALFTVQKEYARNGDKELGDLLVDLLVDRSKQDQRDILQIVLNESLNTAPKLTDSQLAVLAIVFLFRYTQNHGIGTHAQLGLYFDKNVSPFASRIVKGNSSYQHLEFTGCGSIQMGEISLEQCLEAHYQGQFLKGFEIEEISNRGISVGHDQRFFIPCLNDATKFQVRANNRDSLEKHLDANGLAQDDKSKILGLFEHNKMSHSEIRDKCIAIRPYMANVFDVWSDSPMKSFTLTSVGMAIGHANLKRLVGEFASLAIWIN
;
A
#
# COMPACT_ATOMS: atom_id res chain seq x y z
N MET A 1 10.61 47.91 42.87
CA MET A 1 11.86 47.71 42.11
C MET A 1 11.68 46.46 41.27
N LEU A 2 11.50 46.59 39.96
CA LEU A 2 11.37 45.48 39.03
C LEU A 2 12.77 45.09 38.57
N ASN A 3 13.27 43.93 39.01
CA ASN A 3 14.43 43.30 38.39
C ASN A 3 14.00 42.83 36.99
N LYS A 4 14.31 43.65 35.98
CA LYS A 4 14.37 43.23 34.59
C LYS A 4 15.71 42.52 34.45
N ASP A 5 15.68 41.19 34.38
CA ASP A 5 16.60 40.35 33.61
C ASP A 5 16.31 38.88 33.98
N GLN A 6 15.23 38.35 33.41
CA GLN A 6 14.96 36.91 33.46
C GLN A 6 15.33 36.35 32.08
N ALA A 7 16.54 35.79 31.97
CA ALA A 7 17.03 35.15 30.76
C ALA A 7 16.63 33.67 30.77
N GLN A 8 15.84 33.24 29.79
CA GLN A 8 15.46 31.84 29.60
C GLN A 8 16.17 31.29 28.37
N ILE A 9 16.94 30.22 28.56
CA ILE A 9 17.60 29.49 27.47
C ILE A 9 16.70 28.31 27.13
N VAL A 10 16.23 28.26 25.88
CA VAL A 10 15.27 27.27 25.39
C VAL A 10 15.97 26.38 24.37
N GLY A 11 15.86 25.06 24.55
CA GLY A 11 16.40 24.09 23.59
C GLY A 11 15.57 24.02 22.31
N ASP A 12 16.15 23.43 21.27
CA ASP A 12 15.50 23.33 19.96
C ASP A 12 14.17 22.56 20.07
N GLY A 13 13.07 23.18 19.66
CA GLY A 13 11.71 22.62 19.74
C GLY A 13 10.90 22.94 21.00
N ALA A 14 11.40 23.74 21.96
CA ALA A 14 10.64 24.13 23.15
C ALA A 14 10.04 25.54 23.06
N THR A 15 8.86 25.71 23.68
CA THR A 15 8.14 27.00 23.75
C THR A 15 8.36 27.63 25.12
N ALA A 16 9.00 28.81 25.17
CA ALA A 16 9.08 29.59 26.40
C ALA A 16 7.78 30.40 26.61
N VAL A 17 7.14 30.19 27.76
CA VAL A 17 5.96 30.95 28.18
C VAL A 17 6.30 31.67 29.48
N GLN A 18 6.23 33.00 29.47
CA GLN A 18 6.49 33.85 30.63
C GLN A 18 5.26 34.70 30.93
N ALA A 19 4.73 34.60 32.15
CA ALA A 19 3.67 35.48 32.63
C ALA A 19 3.92 35.89 34.09
N ALA A 20 3.44 37.07 34.47
CA ALA A 20 3.53 37.59 35.83
C ALA A 20 2.46 37.01 36.78
N GLY A 21 1.62 36.09 36.30
CA GLY A 21 0.57 35.38 37.04
C GLY A 21 0.44 33.92 36.60
N ASN A 22 -0.61 33.21 37.05
CA ASN A 22 -0.80 31.79 36.71
C ASN A 22 -0.97 31.58 35.20
N VAL A 23 -0.13 30.71 34.62
CA VAL A 23 -0.24 30.24 33.24
C VAL A 23 -0.95 28.90 33.24
N SER A 24 -2.14 28.83 32.63
CA SER A 24 -2.77 27.55 32.26
C SER A 24 -2.37 27.24 30.82
N ILE A 25 -1.43 26.31 30.64
CA ILE A 25 -1.12 25.78 29.31
C ILE A 25 -2.18 24.71 29.01
N THR A 26 -3.28 25.13 28.39
CA THR A 26 -4.26 24.20 27.85
C THR A 26 -3.69 23.63 26.56
N GLN A 27 -3.15 22.41 26.58
CA GLN A 27 -2.86 21.72 25.32
C GLN A 27 -4.17 21.60 24.55
N VAL A 28 -4.18 22.09 23.31
CA VAL A 28 -5.33 21.98 22.40
C VAL A 28 -5.31 20.54 21.87
N GLY A 29 -5.86 19.60 22.64
CA GLY A 29 -5.94 18.18 22.29
C GLY A 29 -6.04 17.29 23.52
N LEU A 30 -6.65 16.11 23.37
CA LEU A 30 -6.67 15.10 24.42
C LEU A 30 -5.28 14.46 24.55
N SER A 31 -4.83 14.24 25.78
CA SER A 31 -3.64 13.45 26.11
C SER A 31 -3.88 11.96 25.83
N TYR A 32 -2.80 11.18 25.74
CA TYR A 32 -2.84 9.72 25.60
C TYR A 32 -3.81 9.07 26.61
N SER A 33 -3.68 9.44 27.88
CA SER A 33 -4.53 8.90 28.96
C SER A 33 -5.99 9.26 28.77
N GLU A 34 -6.29 10.49 28.36
CA GLU A 34 -7.68 10.93 28.14
C GLU A 34 -8.32 10.23 26.94
N VAL A 35 -7.60 10.06 25.83
CA VAL A 35 -8.13 9.31 24.67
C VAL A 35 -8.32 7.83 25.01
N ARG A 36 -7.42 7.25 25.82
CA ARG A 36 -7.57 5.88 26.32
C ARG A 36 -8.83 5.71 27.14
N ASP A 37 -9.09 6.62 28.08
CA ASP A 37 -10.29 6.55 28.92
C ASP A 37 -11.56 6.72 28.07
N VAL A 38 -11.58 7.69 27.14
CA VAL A 38 -12.67 7.86 26.17
C VAL A 38 -12.90 6.58 25.35
N ALA A 39 -11.83 5.97 24.82
CA ALA A 39 -11.91 4.76 24.03
C ALA A 39 -12.54 3.59 24.80
N LEU A 40 -12.15 3.40 26.06
CA LEU A 40 -12.67 2.33 26.90
C LEU A 40 -14.12 2.61 27.33
N ASP A 41 -14.49 3.87 27.57
CA ASP A 41 -15.85 4.26 27.90
C ASP A 41 -16.79 4.09 26.70
N VAL A 42 -16.33 4.42 25.49
CA VAL A 42 -17.05 4.14 24.23
C VAL A 42 -17.33 2.64 24.10
N PHE A 43 -16.35 1.78 24.37
CA PHE A 43 -16.57 0.33 24.33
C PHE A 43 -17.60 -0.13 25.39
N ARG A 44 -17.38 0.22 26.65
CA ARG A 44 -18.22 -0.23 27.79
C ARG A 44 -19.67 0.21 27.66
N SER A 45 -19.90 1.41 27.12
CA SER A 45 -21.24 1.99 26.99
C SER A 45 -22.03 1.40 25.82
N ASN A 46 -21.36 0.84 24.81
CA ASN A 46 -22.00 0.40 23.56
C ASN A 46 -21.95 -1.13 23.34
N PHE A 47 -21.06 -1.84 24.02
CA PHE A 47 -20.93 -3.30 23.85
C PHE A 47 -22.00 -4.05 24.64
N TYR A 48 -22.52 -5.16 24.08
CA TYR A 48 -23.56 -5.96 24.72
C TYR A 48 -23.06 -6.55 26.05
N GLN A 49 -23.95 -6.65 27.04
CA GLN A 49 -23.65 -7.34 28.29
C GLN A 49 -23.49 -8.84 28.02
N LEU A 50 -22.24 -9.28 27.87
CA LEU A 50 -21.89 -10.69 27.86
C LEU A 50 -21.90 -11.22 29.30
N ALA A 51 -22.17 -12.51 29.48
CA ALA A 51 -22.18 -13.15 30.79
C ALA A 51 -20.85 -13.89 31.06
N GLY A 52 -20.35 -13.78 32.30
CA GLY A 52 -19.26 -14.60 32.81
C GLY A 52 -17.93 -14.45 32.03
N PRO A 53 -17.20 -15.54 31.76
CA PRO A 53 -15.86 -15.50 31.13
C PRO A 53 -15.80 -14.83 29.75
N ALA A 54 -16.92 -14.81 29.00
CA ALA A 54 -16.99 -14.17 27.69
C ALA A 54 -16.86 -12.64 27.79
N MET A 55 -17.40 -12.04 28.86
CA MET A 55 -17.27 -10.60 29.11
C MET A 55 -15.83 -10.20 29.42
N GLU A 56 -15.15 -10.98 30.27
CA GLU A 56 -13.74 -10.73 30.60
C GLU A 56 -12.84 -10.86 29.38
N THR A 57 -13.10 -11.86 28.53
CA THR A 57 -12.36 -12.04 27.28
C THR A 57 -12.56 -10.87 26.32
N ALA A 58 -13.82 -10.44 26.13
CA ALA A 58 -14.13 -9.30 25.27
C ALA A 58 -13.50 -7.99 25.79
N ARG A 59 -13.53 -7.77 27.11
CA ARG A 59 -12.91 -6.59 27.75
C ARG A 59 -11.39 -6.59 27.58
N ALA A 60 -10.72 -7.72 27.83
CA ALA A 60 -9.28 -7.83 27.67
C ALA A 60 -8.85 -7.55 26.21
N ARG A 61 -9.61 -8.09 25.24
CA ARG A 61 -9.36 -7.85 23.81
C ARG A 61 -9.61 -6.39 23.41
N ALA A 62 -10.67 -5.76 23.93
CA ALA A 62 -10.94 -4.35 23.68
C ALA A 62 -9.84 -3.44 24.24
N GLU A 63 -9.30 -3.77 25.42
CA GLU A 63 -8.14 -3.07 25.99
C GLU A 63 -6.88 -3.30 25.14
N GLU A 64 -6.62 -4.54 24.71
CA GLU A 64 -5.47 -4.87 23.84
C GLU A 64 -5.49 -4.07 22.54
N ILE A 65 -6.61 -4.08 21.80
CA ILE A 65 -6.70 -3.39 20.51
C ILE A 65 -6.68 -1.87 20.65
N THR A 66 -7.25 -1.34 21.73
CA THR A 66 -7.19 0.09 22.05
C THR A 66 -5.74 0.51 22.29
N GLU A 67 -4.98 -0.27 23.07
CA GLU A 67 -3.58 0.02 23.34
C GLU A 67 -2.72 -0.08 22.07
N SER A 68 -2.96 -1.08 21.22
CA SER A 68 -2.30 -1.20 19.91
C SER A 68 -2.60 0.00 19.01
N PHE A 69 -3.85 0.44 18.96
CA PHE A 69 -4.25 1.63 18.22
C PHE A 69 -3.54 2.88 18.73
N LEU A 70 -3.58 3.15 20.04
CA LEU A 70 -3.00 4.38 20.60
C LEU A 70 -1.48 4.45 20.40
N LYS A 71 -0.78 3.32 20.54
CA LYS A 71 0.66 3.24 20.26
C LYS A 71 0.98 3.57 18.80
N LYS A 72 0.20 3.01 17.87
CA LYS A 72 0.41 3.27 16.43
C LYS A 72 0.02 4.69 16.05
N LEU A 73 -1.06 5.22 16.60
CA LEU A 73 -1.45 6.61 16.42
C LEU A 73 -0.36 7.57 16.91
N GLN A 74 0.22 7.30 18.08
CA GLN A 74 1.31 8.10 18.62
C GLN A 74 2.56 8.09 17.72
N ALA A 75 2.86 6.96 17.06
CA ALA A 75 4.00 6.84 16.17
C ALA A 75 3.76 7.51 14.81
N ASP A 76 2.59 7.28 14.21
CA ASP A 76 2.32 7.63 12.82
C ASP A 76 1.61 8.99 12.67
N HIS A 77 0.78 9.38 13.63
CA HIS A 77 -0.02 10.61 13.58
C HIS A 77 -0.45 11.12 14.98
N PRO A 78 0.48 11.70 15.78
CA PRO A 78 0.19 12.17 17.13
C PRO A 78 -0.97 13.17 17.21
N GLU A 79 -1.12 14.04 16.22
CA GLU A 79 -2.21 15.04 16.17
C GLU A 79 -3.60 14.39 16.13
N GLY A 80 -3.68 13.13 15.71
CA GLY A 80 -4.90 12.36 15.65
C GLY A 80 -5.53 12.06 17.01
N PHE A 81 -4.83 12.27 18.14
CA PHE A 81 -5.46 12.17 19.48
C PHE A 81 -6.63 13.14 19.65
N SER A 82 -6.60 14.29 18.97
CA SER A 82 -7.71 15.25 18.95
C SER A 82 -9.01 14.66 18.38
N LYS A 83 -8.92 13.64 17.51
CA LYS A 83 -10.08 12.95 16.91
C LYS A 83 -10.89 12.13 17.90
N GLY A 84 -10.37 11.85 19.10
CA GLY A 84 -11.11 11.13 20.13
C GLY A 84 -12.44 11.78 20.52
N GLN A 85 -12.64 13.07 20.23
CA GLN A 85 -13.90 13.79 20.50
C GLN A 85 -14.90 13.75 19.33
N ASP A 86 -14.48 13.31 18.14
CA ASP A 86 -15.33 13.26 16.95
C ASP A 86 -16.28 12.05 17.00
N PRO A 87 -17.61 12.23 16.86
CA PRO A 87 -18.57 11.14 16.94
C PRO A 87 -18.37 10.05 15.88
N ASP A 88 -18.01 10.42 14.64
CA ASP A 88 -17.78 9.44 13.56
C ASP A 88 -16.51 8.62 13.84
N PHE A 89 -15.46 9.27 14.35
CA PHE A 89 -14.25 8.60 14.81
C PHE A 89 -14.51 7.66 15.98
N GLN A 90 -15.28 8.07 17.00
CA GLN A 90 -15.67 7.19 18.11
C GLN A 90 -16.46 5.97 17.61
N HIS A 91 -17.34 6.16 16.63
CA HIS A 91 -18.06 5.04 16.01
C HIS A 91 -17.12 4.09 15.26
N ALA A 92 -16.15 4.61 14.51
CA ALA A 92 -15.13 3.81 13.83
C ALA A 92 -14.26 3.03 14.83
N LEU A 93 -13.80 3.69 15.91
CA LEU A 93 -13.06 3.07 17.01
C LEU A 93 -13.87 1.95 17.68
N PHE A 94 -15.14 2.22 18.00
CA PHE A 94 -16.04 1.20 18.56
C PHE A 94 -16.18 0.00 17.62
N THR A 95 -16.25 0.24 16.30
CA THR A 95 -16.35 -0.82 15.30
C THR A 95 -15.13 -1.73 15.36
N VAL A 96 -13.91 -1.16 15.41
CA VAL A 96 -12.68 -1.94 15.58
C VAL A 96 -12.67 -2.75 16.88
N GLN A 97 -13.00 -2.10 18.00
CA GLN A 97 -13.04 -2.76 19.30
C GLN A 97 -14.05 -3.92 19.32
N LYS A 98 -15.25 -3.70 18.79
CA LYS A 98 -16.32 -4.69 18.73
C LYS A 98 -15.91 -5.91 17.92
N GLU A 99 -15.34 -5.71 16.74
CA GLU A 99 -14.98 -6.82 15.85
C GLU A 99 -13.81 -7.64 16.42
N TYR A 100 -12.76 -6.98 16.92
CA TYR A 100 -11.65 -7.68 17.58
C TYR A 100 -12.06 -8.37 18.89
N ALA A 101 -12.94 -7.75 19.69
CA ALA A 101 -13.45 -8.38 20.90
C ALA A 101 -14.18 -9.71 20.60
N ARG A 102 -14.93 -9.77 19.49
CA ARG A 102 -15.69 -10.95 19.07
C ARG A 102 -14.80 -12.09 18.58
N ASN A 103 -13.82 -11.84 17.72
CA ASN A 103 -13.03 -12.90 17.09
C ASN A 103 -11.66 -13.14 17.75
N GLY A 104 -11.01 -12.11 18.29
CA GLY A 104 -9.64 -12.18 18.83
C GLY A 104 -8.56 -12.45 17.78
N ASP A 105 -8.84 -12.19 16.51
CA ASP A 105 -7.90 -12.39 15.41
C ASP A 105 -6.90 -11.23 15.34
N LYS A 106 -5.64 -11.53 15.68
CA LYS A 106 -4.56 -10.55 15.72
C LYS A 106 -4.23 -9.96 14.36
N GLU A 107 -4.27 -10.76 13.30
CA GLU A 107 -3.93 -10.27 11.97
C GLU A 107 -4.98 -9.28 11.46
N LEU A 108 -6.25 -9.59 11.69
CA LEU A 108 -7.35 -8.68 11.40
C LEU A 108 -7.31 -7.45 12.33
N GLY A 109 -6.98 -7.63 13.60
CA GLY A 109 -6.81 -6.52 14.55
C GLY A 109 -5.78 -5.51 14.05
N ASP A 110 -4.60 -5.97 13.64
CA ASP A 110 -3.53 -5.12 13.10
C ASP A 110 -3.99 -4.36 11.84
N LEU A 111 -4.72 -5.03 10.94
CA LEU A 111 -5.29 -4.41 9.74
C LEU A 111 -6.30 -3.30 10.09
N LEU A 112 -7.20 -3.57 11.04
CA LEU A 112 -8.21 -2.61 11.48
C LEU A 112 -7.58 -1.40 12.18
N VAL A 113 -6.50 -1.61 12.94
CA VAL A 113 -5.72 -0.55 13.55
C VAL A 113 -5.07 0.34 12.47
N ASP A 114 -4.49 -0.25 11.41
CA ASP A 114 -3.95 0.50 10.28
C ASP A 114 -5.00 1.38 9.61
N LEU A 115 -6.18 0.80 9.31
CA LEU A 115 -7.29 1.52 8.71
C LEU A 115 -7.80 2.65 9.62
N LEU A 116 -7.87 2.43 10.94
CA LEU A 116 -8.31 3.44 11.90
C LEU A 116 -7.31 4.59 12.05
N VAL A 117 -6.01 4.30 12.03
CA VAL A 117 -4.96 5.32 12.00
C VAL A 117 -5.05 6.15 10.73
N ASP A 118 -5.21 5.53 9.56
CA ASP A 118 -5.35 6.28 8.31
C ASP A 118 -6.66 7.08 8.25
N ARG A 119 -7.73 6.59 8.88
CA ARG A 119 -9.00 7.31 9.09
C ARG A 119 -8.82 8.53 9.99
N SER A 120 -7.98 8.46 11.01
CA SER A 120 -7.73 9.60 11.92
C SER A 120 -7.09 10.80 11.22
N LYS A 121 -6.37 10.56 10.11
CA LYS A 121 -5.72 11.61 9.30
C LYS A 121 -6.70 12.40 8.43
N GLN A 122 -7.98 12.03 8.41
CA GLN A 122 -9.00 12.69 7.59
C GLN A 122 -9.83 13.67 8.44
N ASP A 123 -9.85 14.94 8.02
CA ASP A 123 -10.57 16.03 8.68
C ASP A 123 -11.93 16.34 8.06
N GLN A 124 -12.10 16.07 6.77
CA GLN A 124 -13.30 16.40 6.02
C GLN A 124 -13.98 15.14 5.52
N ARG A 125 -15.31 15.23 5.35
CA ARG A 125 -16.13 14.20 4.72
C ARG A 125 -15.84 14.10 3.23
N ASP A 126 -14.68 13.54 2.91
CA ASP A 126 -14.27 13.19 1.57
C ASP A 126 -14.54 11.71 1.26
N ILE A 127 -14.33 11.34 0.01
CA ILE A 127 -14.51 9.96 -0.44
C ILE A 127 -13.58 8.99 0.28
N LEU A 128 -12.37 9.44 0.66
CA LEU A 128 -11.40 8.63 1.38
C LEU A 128 -11.89 8.26 2.78
N GLN A 129 -12.48 9.21 3.51
CA GLN A 129 -13.13 8.97 4.80
C GLN A 129 -14.24 7.93 4.67
N ILE A 130 -15.11 8.07 3.66
CA ILE A 130 -16.22 7.12 3.42
C ILE A 130 -15.67 5.72 3.14
N VAL A 131 -14.65 5.61 2.30
CA VAL A 131 -14.04 4.34 1.94
C VAL A 131 -13.35 3.68 3.13
N LEU A 132 -12.64 4.45 3.96
CA LEU A 132 -12.00 3.93 5.18
C LEU A 132 -13.03 3.42 6.19
N ASN A 133 -14.12 4.17 6.39
CA ASN A 133 -15.23 3.73 7.25
C ASN A 133 -15.88 2.45 6.71
N GLU A 134 -16.13 2.34 5.40
CA GLU A 134 -16.68 1.11 4.82
C GLU A 134 -15.69 -0.06 4.89
N SER A 135 -14.39 0.22 4.77
CA SER A 135 -13.32 -0.79 4.90
C SER A 135 -13.28 -1.39 6.30
N LEU A 136 -13.44 -0.57 7.35
CA LEU A 136 -13.53 -1.05 8.74
C LEU A 136 -14.72 -1.99 8.97
N ASN A 137 -15.83 -1.77 8.27
CA ASN A 137 -17.02 -2.63 8.34
C ASN A 137 -16.89 -3.89 7.47
N THR A 138 -16.06 -3.83 6.42
CA THR A 138 -15.96 -4.88 5.40
C THR A 138 -14.84 -5.87 5.70
N ALA A 139 -13.66 -5.41 6.12
CA ALA A 139 -12.52 -6.26 6.42
C ALA A 139 -12.83 -7.42 7.40
N PRO A 140 -13.62 -7.24 8.48
CA PRO A 140 -13.97 -8.32 9.40
C PRO A 140 -14.82 -9.46 8.79
N LYS A 141 -15.42 -9.22 7.62
CA LYS A 141 -16.21 -10.22 6.88
C LYS A 141 -15.34 -11.09 5.98
N LEU A 142 -14.04 -10.82 5.90
CA LEU A 142 -13.10 -11.46 4.99
C LEU A 142 -12.19 -12.42 5.74
N THR A 143 -11.77 -13.47 5.04
CA THR A 143 -10.72 -14.39 5.51
C THR A 143 -9.32 -13.85 5.17
N ASP A 144 -8.28 -14.33 5.86
CA ASP A 144 -6.88 -13.99 5.56
C ASP A 144 -6.51 -14.25 4.10
N SER A 145 -7.03 -15.32 3.51
CA SER A 145 -6.84 -15.65 2.11
C SER A 145 -7.45 -14.61 1.17
N GLN A 146 -8.64 -14.10 1.49
CA GLN A 146 -9.29 -13.04 0.73
C GLN A 146 -8.55 -11.70 0.88
N LEU A 147 -8.08 -11.38 2.08
CA LEU A 147 -7.23 -10.21 2.32
C LEU A 147 -5.92 -10.31 1.52
N ALA A 148 -5.30 -11.49 1.45
CA ALA A 148 -4.12 -11.75 0.64
C ALA A 148 -4.39 -11.58 -0.87
N VAL A 149 -5.54 -12.04 -1.35
CA VAL A 149 -5.98 -11.81 -2.74
C VAL A 149 -6.09 -10.31 -3.03
N LEU A 150 -6.75 -9.53 -2.16
CA LEU A 150 -6.88 -8.08 -2.32
C LEU A 150 -5.52 -7.39 -2.36
N ALA A 151 -4.59 -7.78 -1.48
CA ALA A 151 -3.23 -7.22 -1.44
C ALA A 151 -2.47 -7.50 -2.75
N ILE A 152 -2.51 -8.73 -3.26
CA ILE A 152 -1.82 -9.12 -4.50
C ILE A 152 -2.42 -8.44 -5.73
N VAL A 153 -3.75 -8.39 -5.83
CA VAL A 153 -4.43 -7.70 -6.94
C VAL A 153 -4.13 -6.20 -6.90
N PHE A 154 -4.20 -5.58 -5.71
CA PHE A 154 -3.86 -4.17 -5.52
C PHE A 154 -2.42 -3.89 -5.97
N LEU A 155 -1.46 -4.67 -5.48
CA LEU A 155 -0.04 -4.53 -5.78
C LEU A 155 0.23 -4.55 -7.30
N PHE A 156 -0.26 -5.57 -8.02
CA PHE A 156 0.12 -5.75 -9.42
C PHE A 156 -0.68 -4.90 -10.41
N ARG A 157 -1.94 -4.55 -10.12
CA ARG A 157 -2.79 -3.79 -11.05
C ARG A 157 -2.75 -2.29 -10.85
N TYR A 158 -2.46 -1.83 -9.63
CA TYR A 158 -2.65 -0.42 -9.25
C TYR A 158 -1.36 0.25 -8.79
N THR A 159 -0.31 -0.52 -8.48
CA THR A 159 0.93 0.04 -7.95
C THR A 159 2.11 -0.18 -8.89
N GLN A 160 3.06 0.75 -8.82
CA GLN A 160 4.30 0.63 -9.55
C GLN A 160 5.45 1.19 -8.72
N ASN A 161 6.56 0.46 -8.64
CA ASN A 161 7.78 0.92 -8.01
C ASN A 161 8.78 1.40 -9.07
N HIS A 162 8.96 2.72 -9.18
CA HIS A 162 9.86 3.31 -10.16
C HIS A 162 11.36 3.08 -9.87
N GLY A 163 11.73 2.58 -8.69
CA GLY A 163 13.12 2.35 -8.27
C GLY A 163 13.73 1.01 -8.72
N ILE A 164 12.97 0.13 -9.39
CA ILE A 164 13.44 -1.19 -9.80
C ILE A 164 14.23 -1.08 -11.10
N GLY A 165 15.56 -1.15 -11.05
CA GLY A 165 16.42 -1.09 -12.24
C GLY A 165 17.07 -2.43 -12.63
N THR A 166 17.04 -3.44 -11.75
CA THR A 166 17.77 -4.71 -11.92
C THR A 166 16.94 -5.90 -11.45
N HIS A 167 17.28 -7.11 -11.91
CA HIS A 167 16.63 -8.34 -11.44
C HIS A 167 16.79 -8.59 -9.94
N ALA A 168 17.90 -8.16 -9.34
CA ALA A 168 18.11 -8.24 -7.90
C ALA A 168 17.10 -7.37 -7.14
N GLN A 169 16.91 -6.13 -7.60
CA GLN A 169 15.90 -5.22 -7.03
C GLN A 169 14.47 -5.73 -7.25
N LEU A 170 14.19 -6.32 -8.42
CA LEU A 170 12.88 -6.95 -8.69
C LEU A 170 12.62 -8.14 -7.74
N GLY A 171 13.64 -8.98 -7.52
CA GLY A 171 13.56 -10.09 -6.56
C GLY A 171 13.31 -9.61 -5.13
N LEU A 172 14.02 -8.58 -4.67
CA LEU A 172 13.80 -7.97 -3.35
C LEU A 172 12.40 -7.33 -3.24
N TYR A 173 11.91 -6.74 -4.33
CA TYR A 173 10.56 -6.20 -4.38
C TYR A 173 9.52 -7.32 -4.22
N PHE A 174 9.69 -8.45 -4.89
CA PHE A 174 8.83 -9.62 -4.70
C PHE A 174 8.93 -10.17 -3.28
N ASP A 175 10.13 -10.30 -2.72
CA ASP A 175 10.30 -10.85 -1.37
C ASP A 175 9.59 -9.99 -0.33
N LYS A 176 9.74 -8.67 -0.47
CA LYS A 176 9.13 -7.70 0.44
C LYS A 176 7.61 -7.66 0.30
N ASN A 177 7.06 -7.61 -0.92
CA ASN A 177 5.64 -7.27 -1.14
C ASN A 177 4.74 -8.46 -1.54
N VAL A 178 5.31 -9.55 -2.06
CA VAL A 178 4.54 -10.68 -2.61
C VAL A 178 4.68 -11.91 -1.74
N SER A 179 5.90 -12.22 -1.28
CA SER A 179 6.18 -13.43 -0.48
C SER A 179 5.27 -13.61 0.73
N PRO A 180 4.91 -12.55 1.51
CA PRO A 180 4.02 -12.70 2.66
C PRO A 180 2.62 -13.24 2.33
N PHE A 181 2.17 -13.06 1.09
CA PHE A 181 0.82 -13.43 0.63
C PHE A 181 0.81 -14.63 -0.30
N ALA A 182 1.96 -14.97 -0.89
CA ALA A 182 2.07 -15.94 -1.98
C ALA A 182 1.50 -17.31 -1.63
N SER A 183 1.60 -17.76 -0.38
CA SER A 183 1.04 -19.05 0.08
C SER A 183 -0.41 -18.98 0.59
N ARG A 184 -0.95 -17.77 0.77
CA ARG A 184 -2.25 -17.52 1.41
C ARG A 184 -3.36 -17.27 0.39
N ILE A 185 -3.02 -16.86 -0.83
CA ILE A 185 -3.97 -16.65 -1.93
C ILE A 185 -4.69 -17.94 -2.35
N VAL A 186 -5.91 -17.81 -2.86
CA VAL A 186 -6.82 -18.94 -3.12
C VAL A 186 -7.39 -18.93 -4.53
N LYS A 187 -7.62 -20.13 -5.09
CA LYS A 187 -8.21 -20.32 -6.43
C LYS A 187 -9.74 -20.39 -6.44
N GLY A 188 -10.36 -20.70 -5.30
CA GLY A 188 -11.78 -21.08 -5.24
C GLY A 188 -12.74 -19.95 -5.61
N ASN A 189 -13.66 -20.21 -6.55
CA ASN A 189 -14.66 -19.24 -7.02
C ASN A 189 -15.52 -18.64 -5.89
N SER A 190 -15.84 -19.41 -4.85
CA SER A 190 -16.60 -18.94 -3.69
C SER A 190 -15.90 -17.77 -2.98
N SER A 191 -14.58 -17.74 -2.98
CA SER A 191 -13.81 -16.64 -2.38
C SER A 191 -14.02 -15.34 -3.14
N TYR A 192 -14.05 -15.38 -4.47
CA TYR A 192 -14.27 -14.22 -5.32
C TYR A 192 -15.72 -13.77 -5.31
N GLN A 193 -16.69 -14.70 -5.33
CA GLN A 193 -18.11 -14.37 -5.18
C GLN A 193 -18.38 -13.66 -3.84
N HIS A 194 -17.72 -14.08 -2.76
CA HIS A 194 -17.83 -13.40 -1.47
C HIS A 194 -17.13 -12.03 -1.47
N LEU A 195 -16.00 -11.89 -2.16
CA LEU A 195 -15.36 -10.58 -2.38
C LEU A 195 -16.26 -9.62 -3.17
N GLU A 196 -17.02 -10.11 -4.15
CA GLU A 196 -18.03 -9.31 -4.86
C GLU A 196 -19.21 -8.96 -3.95
N PHE A 197 -19.75 -9.94 -3.21
CA PHE A 197 -20.84 -9.74 -2.26
C PHE A 197 -20.52 -8.69 -1.19
N THR A 198 -19.27 -8.70 -0.71
CA THR A 198 -18.79 -7.73 0.29
C THR A 198 -18.39 -6.38 -0.31
N GLY A 199 -18.53 -6.19 -1.63
CA GLY A 199 -18.23 -4.93 -2.31
C GLY A 199 -16.74 -4.62 -2.45
N CYS A 200 -15.87 -5.61 -2.32
CA CYS A 200 -14.42 -5.42 -2.45
C CYS A 200 -13.96 -5.35 -3.92
N GLY A 201 -14.76 -5.85 -4.85
CA GLY A 201 -14.41 -5.85 -6.27
C GLY A 201 -15.51 -6.46 -7.12
N SER A 202 -15.19 -6.68 -8.38
CA SER A 202 -16.09 -7.27 -9.38
C SER A 202 -15.29 -8.05 -10.41
N ILE A 203 -15.90 -9.13 -10.91
CA ILE A 203 -15.38 -9.88 -12.05
C ILE A 203 -15.77 -9.18 -13.34
N GLN A 204 -14.76 -8.86 -14.15
CA GLN A 204 -14.91 -8.24 -15.45
C GLN A 204 -14.91 -9.29 -16.57
N MET A 205 -15.41 -8.92 -17.75
CA MET A 205 -15.36 -9.79 -18.93
C MET A 205 -13.93 -9.98 -19.46
N GLY A 206 -13.06 -8.98 -19.28
CA GLY A 206 -11.67 -9.02 -19.72
C GLY A 206 -10.76 -9.72 -18.72
N GLU A 207 -9.81 -10.50 -19.23
CA GLU A 207 -8.73 -11.07 -18.44
C GLU A 207 -7.46 -10.22 -18.60
N ILE A 208 -6.78 -9.97 -17.50
CA ILE A 208 -5.44 -9.38 -17.45
C ILE A 208 -4.56 -10.41 -16.76
N SER A 209 -3.58 -10.93 -17.49
CA SER A 209 -2.61 -11.90 -16.98
C SER A 209 -1.57 -11.20 -16.10
N LEU A 210 -0.93 -11.95 -15.21
CA LEU A 210 0.11 -11.38 -14.34
C LEU A 210 1.33 -10.94 -15.16
N GLU A 211 1.63 -11.65 -16.23
CA GLU A 211 2.67 -11.31 -17.21
C GLU A 211 2.39 -9.94 -17.85
N GLN A 212 1.14 -9.66 -18.22
CA GLN A 212 0.75 -8.36 -18.78
C GLN A 212 0.95 -7.23 -17.77
N CYS A 213 0.58 -7.42 -16.49
CA CYS A 213 0.83 -6.44 -15.44
C CYS A 213 2.33 -6.15 -15.27
N LEU A 214 3.15 -7.22 -15.24
CA LEU A 214 4.59 -7.11 -15.09
C LEU A 214 5.25 -6.46 -16.32
N GLU A 215 4.80 -6.80 -17.52
CA GLU A 215 5.23 -6.17 -18.77
C GLU A 215 4.91 -4.68 -18.74
N ALA A 216 3.67 -4.30 -18.44
CA ALA A 216 3.25 -2.90 -18.44
C ALA A 216 4.09 -2.00 -17.51
N HIS A 217 4.50 -2.52 -16.34
CA HIS A 217 5.21 -1.73 -15.34
C HIS A 217 6.75 -1.89 -15.37
N TYR A 218 7.23 -3.05 -15.85
CA TYR A 218 8.63 -3.47 -15.74
C TYR A 218 9.18 -4.14 -17.00
N GLN A 219 8.61 -3.90 -18.20
CA GLN A 219 9.13 -4.35 -19.50
C GLN A 219 10.64 -4.24 -19.66
N GLY A 220 11.28 -3.20 -19.11
CA GLY A 220 12.74 -3.04 -19.09
C GLY A 220 13.53 -4.22 -18.49
N GLN A 221 12.92 -4.94 -17.54
CA GLN A 221 13.49 -6.13 -16.93
C GLN A 221 13.37 -7.37 -17.83
N PHE A 222 12.52 -7.30 -18.85
CA PHE A 222 12.11 -8.40 -19.72
C PHE A 222 12.45 -8.14 -21.21
N LEU A 223 13.53 -7.40 -21.47
CA LEU A 223 14.06 -7.21 -22.83
C LEU A 223 15.06 -8.33 -23.17
N LYS A 224 15.03 -8.79 -24.42
CA LYS A 224 16.02 -9.72 -25.02
C LYS A 224 17.30 -8.99 -25.45
N GLY A 225 17.21 -7.67 -25.59
CA GLY A 225 18.27 -6.82 -26.09
C GLY A 225 18.46 -6.94 -27.61
N PHE A 226 19.35 -6.10 -28.14
CA PHE A 226 19.70 -6.00 -29.55
C PHE A 226 21.20 -5.77 -29.71
N GLU A 227 21.70 -6.05 -30.92
CA GLU A 227 23.08 -5.77 -31.29
C GLU A 227 23.34 -4.26 -31.37
N ILE A 228 24.53 -3.83 -30.96
CA ILE A 228 24.83 -2.40 -30.81
C ILE A 228 24.75 -1.64 -32.16
N GLU A 229 25.01 -2.34 -33.27
CA GLU A 229 24.91 -1.82 -34.63
C GLU A 229 23.48 -1.43 -35.01
N GLU A 230 22.44 -1.97 -34.36
CA GLU A 230 21.05 -1.58 -34.63
C GLU A 230 20.80 -0.09 -34.35
N ILE A 231 21.51 0.49 -33.37
CA ILE A 231 21.41 1.93 -33.05
C ILE A 231 21.90 2.75 -34.25
N SER A 232 23.07 2.39 -34.79
CA SER A 232 23.69 3.04 -35.95
C SER A 232 22.88 2.81 -37.22
N ASN A 233 22.40 1.57 -37.45
CA ASN A 233 21.61 1.19 -38.63
C ASN A 233 20.27 1.92 -38.70
N ARG A 234 19.66 2.22 -37.54
CA ARG A 234 18.43 3.03 -37.47
C ARG A 234 18.71 4.53 -37.56
N GLY A 235 19.97 4.96 -37.57
CA GLY A 235 20.37 6.36 -37.61
C GLY A 235 19.85 7.14 -36.40
N ILE A 236 20.00 6.57 -35.20
CA ILE A 236 19.62 7.23 -33.94
C ILE A 236 20.71 8.26 -33.57
N SER A 237 20.35 9.54 -33.52
CA SER A 237 21.34 10.64 -33.43
C SER A 237 22.13 10.66 -32.12
N VAL A 238 21.55 10.12 -31.04
CA VAL A 238 22.20 10.05 -29.71
C VAL A 238 23.27 8.95 -29.61
N GLY A 239 23.42 8.10 -30.62
CA GLY A 239 24.41 7.02 -30.63
C GLY A 239 24.28 6.11 -29.40
N HIS A 240 25.41 5.70 -28.81
CA HIS A 240 25.47 4.78 -27.67
C HIS A 240 25.37 5.46 -26.28
N ASP A 241 24.67 6.59 -26.19
CA ASP A 241 24.56 7.35 -24.95
C ASP A 241 23.95 6.50 -23.81
N GLN A 242 24.70 6.39 -22.71
CA GLN A 242 24.35 5.57 -21.54
C GLN A 242 23.07 6.04 -20.81
N ARG A 243 22.59 7.25 -21.12
CA ARG A 243 21.30 7.76 -20.63
C ARG A 243 20.10 7.05 -21.27
N PHE A 244 20.28 6.47 -22.47
CA PHE A 244 19.21 5.82 -23.22
C PHE A 244 19.46 4.32 -23.42
N PHE A 245 20.72 3.89 -23.42
CA PHE A 245 21.10 2.51 -23.66
C PHE A 245 22.01 1.97 -22.55
N ILE A 246 21.79 0.72 -22.17
CA ILE A 246 22.62 0.00 -21.19
C ILE A 246 22.90 -1.42 -21.71
N PRO A 247 23.91 -2.12 -21.18
CA PRO A 247 24.04 -3.56 -21.41
C PRO A 247 22.74 -4.28 -21.02
N CYS A 248 22.33 -5.26 -21.82
CA CYS A 248 21.08 -5.97 -21.61
C CYS A 248 21.14 -6.80 -20.32
N LEU A 249 20.11 -6.64 -19.48
CA LEU A 249 19.99 -7.31 -18.19
C LEU A 249 19.84 -8.83 -18.32
N ASN A 250 19.38 -9.30 -19.49
CA ASN A 250 19.15 -10.71 -19.79
C ASN A 250 20.24 -11.34 -20.67
N ASP A 251 21.09 -10.52 -21.29
CA ASP A 251 22.18 -10.97 -22.15
C ASP A 251 23.30 -9.91 -22.19
N ALA A 252 24.39 -10.16 -21.47
CA ALA A 252 25.46 -9.17 -21.31
C ALA A 252 26.20 -8.83 -22.61
N THR A 253 26.04 -9.62 -23.68
CA THR A 253 26.66 -9.30 -24.99
C THR A 253 25.83 -8.31 -25.81
N LYS A 254 24.59 -8.03 -25.41
CA LYS A 254 23.65 -7.16 -26.13
C LYS A 254 23.40 -5.86 -25.39
N PHE A 255 22.72 -4.93 -26.05
CA PHE A 255 22.25 -3.67 -25.49
C PHE A 255 20.73 -3.64 -25.35
N GLN A 256 20.23 -2.82 -24.45
CA GLN A 256 18.80 -2.57 -24.31
C GLN A 256 18.52 -1.09 -24.02
N VAL A 257 17.27 -0.68 -24.18
CA VAL A 257 16.82 0.66 -23.79
C VAL A 257 16.74 0.76 -22.26
N ARG A 258 17.20 1.87 -21.71
CA ARG A 258 17.25 2.19 -20.28
C ARG A 258 15.92 2.74 -19.76
N ALA A 259 14.87 1.92 -19.74
CA ALA A 259 13.59 2.28 -19.16
C ALA A 259 12.81 1.05 -18.70
N ASN A 260 11.94 1.21 -17.70
CA ASN A 260 11.11 0.11 -17.18
C ASN A 260 9.77 -0.05 -17.89
N ASN A 261 9.20 1.03 -18.38
CA ASN A 261 7.91 1.04 -19.07
C ASN A 261 7.90 2.15 -20.11
N ARG A 262 6.93 2.08 -21.00
CA ARG A 262 6.76 3.00 -22.12
C ARG A 262 6.57 4.45 -21.67
N ASP A 263 5.67 4.71 -20.74
CA ASP A 263 5.36 6.08 -20.30
C ASP A 263 6.57 6.79 -19.68
N SER A 264 7.35 6.05 -18.88
CA SER A 264 8.58 6.58 -18.27
C SER A 264 9.67 6.81 -19.31
N LEU A 265 9.73 5.96 -20.34
CA LEU A 265 10.63 6.16 -21.48
C LEU A 265 10.25 7.43 -22.24
N GLU A 266 8.98 7.58 -22.63
CA GLU A 266 8.50 8.76 -23.37
C GLU A 266 8.83 10.06 -22.61
N LYS A 267 8.49 10.13 -21.31
CA LYS A 267 8.82 11.26 -20.44
C LYS A 267 10.33 11.54 -20.37
N HIS A 268 11.15 10.49 -20.27
CA HIS A 268 12.61 10.63 -20.21
C HIS A 268 13.20 11.15 -21.53
N LEU A 269 12.70 10.67 -22.67
CA LEU A 269 13.13 11.14 -23.98
C LEU A 269 12.71 12.60 -24.22
N ASP A 270 11.51 12.98 -23.79
CA ASP A 270 11.02 14.36 -23.83
C ASP A 270 11.88 15.30 -22.97
N ALA A 271 12.15 14.91 -21.72
CA ALA A 271 12.96 15.70 -20.79
C ALA A 271 14.40 15.93 -21.27
N ASN A 272 14.93 15.04 -22.11
CA ASN A 272 16.25 15.17 -22.72
C ASN A 272 16.23 15.84 -24.11
N GLY A 273 15.07 16.33 -24.57
CA GLY A 273 14.96 17.14 -25.79
C GLY A 273 15.19 16.37 -27.09
N LEU A 274 14.92 15.06 -27.13
CA LEU A 274 15.15 14.26 -28.33
C LEU A 274 14.17 14.64 -29.45
N ALA A 275 14.65 14.57 -30.70
CA ALA A 275 13.82 14.75 -31.89
C ALA A 275 12.78 13.62 -32.01
N GLN A 276 11.63 13.92 -32.62
CA GLN A 276 10.52 12.96 -32.74
C GLN A 276 10.89 11.68 -33.51
N ASP A 277 11.80 11.80 -34.48
CA ASP A 277 12.33 10.67 -35.24
C ASP A 277 13.12 9.70 -34.36
N ASP A 278 14.06 10.21 -33.56
CA ASP A 278 14.83 9.41 -32.60
C ASP A 278 13.93 8.78 -31.53
N LYS A 279 12.94 9.51 -31.03
CA LYS A 279 11.95 8.98 -30.08
C LYS A 279 11.24 7.76 -30.64
N SER A 280 10.74 7.88 -31.87
CA SER A 280 10.01 6.80 -32.54
C SER A 280 10.89 5.56 -32.74
N LYS A 281 12.17 5.75 -33.09
CA LYS A 281 13.14 4.65 -33.26
C LYS A 281 13.47 3.95 -31.94
N ILE A 282 13.71 4.72 -30.86
CA ILE A 282 14.03 4.17 -29.54
C ILE A 282 12.82 3.42 -28.95
N LEU A 283 11.61 3.98 -29.09
CA LEU A 283 10.37 3.29 -28.72
C LEU A 283 10.19 2.00 -29.53
N GLY A 284 10.52 2.03 -30.83
CA GLY A 284 10.55 0.84 -31.67
C GLY A 284 11.48 -0.25 -31.11
N LEU A 285 12.71 0.11 -30.71
CA LEU A 285 13.66 -0.83 -30.10
C LEU A 285 13.14 -1.42 -28.78
N PHE A 286 12.42 -0.61 -27.98
CA PHE A 286 11.84 -1.04 -26.72
C PHE A 286 10.71 -2.06 -26.90
N GLU A 287 9.87 -1.88 -27.92
CA GLU A 287 8.70 -2.75 -28.18
C GLU A 287 9.04 -4.06 -28.89
N HIS A 288 9.99 -4.06 -29.83
CA HIS A 288 10.26 -5.22 -30.68
C HIS A 288 11.10 -6.30 -30.00
N ASN A 289 11.90 -5.93 -29.01
CA ASN A 289 12.88 -6.81 -28.36
C ASN A 289 12.43 -7.29 -26.98
N LYS A 290 11.12 -7.43 -26.75
CA LYS A 290 10.58 -7.91 -25.47
C LYS A 290 10.43 -9.43 -25.42
N MET A 291 10.52 -9.97 -24.22
CA MET A 291 10.19 -11.36 -23.91
C MET A 291 8.69 -11.62 -24.10
N SER A 292 8.35 -12.83 -24.54
CA SER A 292 6.98 -13.34 -24.53
C SER A 292 6.47 -13.54 -23.10
N HIS A 293 5.16 -13.68 -22.92
CA HIS A 293 4.56 -13.92 -21.61
C HIS A 293 5.12 -15.19 -20.93
N SER A 294 5.34 -16.28 -21.67
CA SER A 294 5.99 -17.48 -21.13
C SER A 294 7.39 -17.18 -20.60
N GLU A 295 8.20 -16.43 -21.35
CA GLU A 295 9.56 -16.06 -20.93
C GLU A 295 9.54 -15.12 -19.70
N ILE A 296 8.57 -14.19 -19.60
CA ILE A 296 8.40 -13.33 -18.43
C ILE A 296 8.10 -14.16 -17.19
N ARG A 297 7.17 -15.11 -17.30
CA ARG A 297 6.80 -16.03 -16.23
C ARG A 297 8.00 -16.85 -15.77
N ASP A 298 8.69 -17.50 -16.71
CA ASP A 298 9.87 -18.32 -16.42
C ASP A 298 10.98 -17.49 -15.76
N LYS A 299 11.19 -16.25 -16.23
CA LYS A 299 12.17 -15.33 -15.64
C LYS A 299 11.80 -14.97 -14.19
N CYS A 300 10.54 -14.65 -13.92
CA CYS A 300 10.09 -14.32 -12.56
C CYS A 300 10.24 -15.51 -11.61
N ILE A 301 9.91 -16.72 -12.08
CA ILE A 301 10.08 -17.96 -11.31
C ILE A 301 11.57 -18.25 -11.06
N ALA A 302 12.43 -18.04 -12.05
CA ALA A 302 13.88 -18.18 -11.89
C ALA A 302 14.46 -17.19 -10.87
N ILE A 303 13.94 -15.95 -10.82
CA ILE A 303 14.33 -14.94 -9.83
C ILE A 303 13.82 -15.35 -8.44
N ARG A 304 12.55 -15.76 -8.31
CA ARG A 304 11.93 -16.23 -7.06
C ARG A 304 10.99 -17.43 -7.31
N PRO A 305 11.35 -18.66 -6.89
CA PRO A 305 10.57 -19.86 -7.18
C PRO A 305 9.12 -19.84 -6.70
N TYR A 306 8.82 -19.19 -5.57
CA TYR A 306 7.45 -19.12 -5.04
C TYR A 306 6.48 -18.37 -5.97
N MET A 307 6.99 -17.56 -6.92
CA MET A 307 6.17 -16.89 -7.92
C MET A 307 5.40 -17.88 -8.79
N ALA A 308 5.85 -19.13 -8.92
CA ALA A 308 5.11 -20.17 -9.64
C ALA A 308 3.68 -20.31 -9.10
N ASN A 309 3.52 -20.36 -7.77
CA ASN A 309 2.20 -20.41 -7.15
C ASN A 309 1.36 -19.16 -7.43
N VAL A 310 2.00 -17.98 -7.45
CA VAL A 310 1.32 -16.71 -7.72
C VAL A 310 0.78 -16.68 -9.15
N PHE A 311 1.60 -17.08 -10.14
CA PHE A 311 1.15 -17.19 -11.53
C PHE A 311 0.02 -18.21 -11.67
N ASP A 312 0.15 -19.40 -11.06
CA ASP A 312 -0.87 -20.45 -11.13
C ASP A 312 -2.19 -20.02 -10.50
N VAL A 313 -2.15 -19.37 -9.34
CA VAL A 313 -3.37 -18.86 -8.69
C VAL A 313 -3.98 -17.73 -9.50
N TRP A 314 -3.17 -16.84 -10.08
CA TRP A 314 -3.67 -15.77 -10.92
C TRP A 314 -4.36 -16.29 -12.18
N SER A 315 -3.73 -17.23 -12.89
CA SER A 315 -4.25 -17.77 -14.17
C SER A 315 -5.45 -18.70 -13.99
N ASP A 316 -5.45 -19.50 -12.93
CA ASP A 316 -6.42 -20.58 -12.74
C ASP A 316 -7.59 -20.18 -11.84
N SER A 317 -7.72 -18.89 -11.53
CA SER A 317 -8.82 -18.37 -10.72
C SER A 317 -9.44 -17.13 -11.34
N PRO A 318 -10.58 -16.66 -10.82
CA PRO A 318 -11.17 -15.39 -11.23
C PRO A 318 -10.28 -14.15 -10.97
N MET A 319 -9.13 -14.29 -10.29
CA MET A 319 -8.18 -13.18 -10.03
C MET A 319 -7.74 -12.44 -11.30
N LYS A 320 -7.55 -13.16 -12.42
CA LYS A 320 -7.19 -12.55 -13.72
C LYS A 320 -8.26 -11.63 -14.29
N SER A 321 -9.51 -11.75 -13.88
CA SER A 321 -10.61 -10.87 -14.29
C SER A 321 -11.15 -10.02 -13.14
N PHE A 322 -10.56 -10.09 -11.94
CA PHE A 322 -11.02 -9.37 -10.78
C PHE A 322 -10.43 -7.95 -10.72
N THR A 323 -11.32 -6.96 -10.60
CA THR A 323 -11.00 -5.54 -10.43
C THR A 323 -11.50 -5.08 -9.07
N LEU A 324 -10.68 -4.30 -8.35
CA LEU A 324 -10.99 -3.79 -7.02
C LEU A 324 -11.89 -2.57 -7.07
N THR A 325 -12.81 -2.46 -6.11
CA THR A 325 -13.46 -1.19 -5.75
C THR A 325 -12.51 -0.34 -4.92
N SER A 326 -12.89 0.91 -4.62
CA SER A 326 -12.15 1.76 -3.67
C SER A 326 -11.98 1.10 -2.29
N VAL A 327 -13.02 0.41 -1.80
CA VAL A 327 -12.97 -0.37 -0.55
C VAL A 327 -11.99 -1.54 -0.66
N GLY A 328 -12.03 -2.30 -1.76
CA GLY A 328 -11.04 -3.37 -2.00
C GLY A 328 -9.61 -2.87 -2.07
N MET A 329 -9.39 -1.72 -2.71
CA MET A 329 -8.07 -1.07 -2.77
C MET A 329 -7.60 -0.63 -1.37
N ALA A 330 -8.46 0.01 -0.58
CA ALA A 330 -8.12 0.43 0.79
C ALA A 330 -7.75 -0.76 1.69
N ILE A 331 -8.53 -1.85 1.64
CA ILE A 331 -8.24 -3.07 2.40
C ILE A 331 -6.95 -3.73 1.90
N GLY A 332 -6.77 -3.86 0.59
CA GLY A 332 -5.55 -4.43 0.00
C GLY A 332 -4.30 -3.62 0.34
N HIS A 333 -4.39 -2.30 0.29
CA HIS A 333 -3.35 -1.37 0.70
C HIS A 333 -3.00 -1.51 2.18
N ALA A 334 -3.98 -1.48 3.07
CA ALA A 334 -3.75 -1.64 4.50
C ALA A 334 -3.12 -3.00 4.84
N ASN A 335 -3.54 -4.06 4.12
CA ASN A 335 -3.00 -5.41 4.31
C ASN A 335 -1.55 -5.54 3.81
N LEU A 336 -1.17 -4.82 2.74
CA LEU A 336 0.23 -4.67 2.35
C LEU A 336 1.02 -3.90 3.41
N LYS A 337 0.55 -2.71 3.77
CA LYS A 337 1.23 -1.80 4.70
C LYS A 337 1.53 -2.46 6.05
N ARG A 338 0.59 -3.22 6.62
CA ARG A 338 0.80 -3.88 7.92
C ARG A 338 1.94 -4.89 7.92
N LEU A 339 2.18 -5.60 6.81
CA LEU A 339 3.22 -6.63 6.71
C LEU A 339 4.54 -6.08 6.16
N VAL A 340 4.48 -5.01 5.38
CA VAL A 340 5.61 -4.46 4.62
C VAL A 340 6.22 -3.21 5.26
N GLY A 341 5.48 -2.55 6.15
CA GLY A 341 5.84 -1.28 6.79
C GLY A 341 5.43 -0.08 5.93
N GLU A 342 6.33 0.89 5.79
CA GLU A 342 6.06 2.10 5.01
C GLU A 342 5.64 1.80 3.56
N PHE A 343 4.52 2.40 3.17
CA PHE A 343 3.94 2.30 1.84
C PHE A 343 3.40 3.66 1.40
N ALA A 344 3.22 3.86 0.09
CA ALA A 344 2.71 5.10 -0.46
C ALA A 344 1.30 5.44 0.07
N SER A 345 0.96 6.75 0.09
CA SER A 345 -0.32 7.24 0.63
C SER A 345 -1.51 6.68 -0.15
N LEU A 346 -2.53 6.20 0.58
CA LEU A 346 -3.75 5.64 -0.02
C LEU A 346 -4.49 6.65 -0.91
N ALA A 347 -4.36 7.95 -0.64
CA ALA A 347 -4.97 9.03 -1.41
C ALA A 347 -4.55 9.06 -2.89
N ILE A 348 -3.45 8.39 -3.26
CA ILE A 348 -3.03 8.27 -4.68
C ILE A 348 -4.09 7.50 -5.50
N TRP A 349 -4.77 6.54 -4.88
CA TRP A 349 -5.71 5.63 -5.56
C TRP A 349 -7.18 5.94 -5.28
N ILE A 350 -7.48 6.77 -4.29
CA ILE A 350 -8.83 7.14 -3.91
C ILE A 350 -8.96 8.65 -4.09
N ASN A 351 -9.68 9.06 -5.13
CA ASN A 351 -9.95 10.47 -5.49
C ASN A 351 -11.45 10.72 -5.65
#